data_AF-A0A7V4FYM8-F1
#
_entry.id   AF-A0A7V4FYM8-F1
#
_cell.length_a   1.000
_cell.length_b   1.000
_cell.length_c   1.000
_cell.angle_alpha   90.00
_cell.angle_beta   90.00
_cell.angle_gamma   90.00
#
_symmetry.space_group_name_H-M   'P 1'
#
loop_
_entity.id
_entity.type
_entity.pdbx_description
1 polymer ?
#
loop_
_entity_poly.entity_id
_entity_poly.type
_entity_poly.pdbx_seq_one_letter_code
_entity_poly.pdbx_strand_id
1 'polypeptide(L)'
;MPWDSGSGESRRKGEFFQQLTLYPPGVKIRRALNAHTTGASLGLATSAGAGFATHRTETTDAESGVLAVREADLRTSIRPTVAEVDLGALCRNVGRVRAIVGPDVAIYGVVKADAYGHGAVKVAEALAPLVDALAVSLVEEGLELREAGITCPILVLGAYYGHTQAEVLEEGLTPVIYDIGELHRFGTTPRRRKPRRSPSHGDQPRRWPVHVKVDTGMNRLGLQTKQLPAFVKMAARFPDIELAGLATHFDSADLKDP
;
A
#
# COMPACT_ATOMS: atom_id res chain seq x y z
N MET A 1 37.29 26.21 -15.04
CA MET A 1 38.22 26.62 -16.13
C MET A 1 39.63 26.62 -15.57
N PRO A 2 40.61 25.92 -16.17
CA PRO A 2 40.56 24.53 -16.59
C PRO A 2 41.68 23.70 -15.90
N TRP A 3 41.52 22.39 -15.83
CA TRP A 3 42.63 21.47 -15.58
C TRP A 3 42.83 20.63 -16.83
N ASP A 4 44.08 20.58 -17.26
CA ASP A 4 44.54 20.14 -18.56
C ASP A 4 44.81 18.64 -18.60
N SER A 5 44.81 18.17 -19.83
CA SER A 5 45.01 16.86 -20.42
C SER A 5 46.20 16.03 -19.93
N GLY A 6 46.00 14.71 -19.96
CA GLY A 6 47.06 13.70 -19.80
C GLY A 6 46.65 12.39 -20.49
N SER A 7 47.02 12.28 -21.76
CA SER A 7 46.89 11.11 -22.64
C SER A 7 47.74 9.91 -22.19
N GLY A 8 47.23 8.70 -22.38
CA GLY A 8 48.02 7.46 -22.23
C GLY A 8 47.25 6.24 -22.74
N GLU A 9 47.42 5.95 -24.02
CA GLU A 9 46.83 4.81 -24.74
C GLU A 9 47.73 3.56 -24.60
N SER A 10 47.12 2.35 -24.49
CA SER A 10 47.51 1.13 -25.23
C SER A 10 47.29 -0.22 -24.48
N ARG A 11 46.41 -1.05 -25.08
CA ARG A 11 46.46 -2.51 -25.33
C ARG A 11 46.16 -3.57 -24.23
N ARG A 12 44.99 -4.22 -24.45
CA ARG A 12 44.69 -5.67 -24.68
C ARG A 12 45.00 -6.78 -23.64
N LYS A 13 43.89 -7.48 -23.29
CA LYS A 13 43.61 -8.94 -23.17
C LYS A 13 44.23 -9.79 -22.03
N GLY A 14 43.36 -10.59 -21.39
CA GLY A 14 43.62 -11.77 -20.53
C GLY A 14 42.64 -11.82 -19.34
N GLU A 15 41.52 -12.54 -19.40
CA GLU A 15 41.29 -13.92 -18.93
C GLU A 15 41.61 -14.22 -17.44
N PHE A 16 40.70 -14.99 -16.83
CA PHE A 16 40.71 -15.63 -15.50
C PHE A 16 40.39 -14.76 -14.26
N PHE A 17 39.17 -14.92 -13.73
CA PHE A 17 39.00 -15.08 -12.28
C PHE A 17 38.04 -16.23 -11.98
N GLN A 18 38.51 -17.06 -11.05
CA GLN A 18 38.04 -18.38 -10.72
C GLN A 18 36.71 -18.39 -9.96
N GLN A 19 36.03 -19.53 -10.07
CA GLN A 19 34.97 -19.99 -9.17
C GLN A 19 35.33 -19.79 -7.70
N LEU A 20 34.40 -19.28 -6.91
CA LEU A 20 34.30 -19.61 -5.49
C LEU A 20 32.89 -20.12 -5.21
N THR A 21 32.74 -21.44 -5.24
CA THR A 21 31.57 -22.15 -4.74
C THR A 21 31.75 -22.34 -3.24
N LEU A 22 30.85 -21.82 -2.41
CA LEU A 22 30.80 -22.17 -0.99
C LEU A 22 29.35 -22.41 -0.58
N TYR A 23 28.89 -23.67 -0.66
CA TYR A 23 27.99 -24.23 0.36
C TYR A 23 28.26 -25.74 0.51
N PRO A 24 28.26 -26.27 1.74
CA PRO A 24 28.67 -27.64 2.05
C PRO A 24 27.64 -28.71 1.62
N PRO A 25 28.06 -29.97 1.45
CA PRO A 25 27.15 -31.08 1.17
C PRO A 25 26.24 -31.36 2.38
N GLY A 26 24.91 -31.32 2.18
CA GLY A 26 23.94 -31.76 3.20
C GLY A 26 22.61 -31.01 3.29
N VAL A 27 22.40 -29.92 2.54
CA VAL A 27 21.15 -29.14 2.63
C VAL A 27 20.02 -29.82 1.84
N LYS A 28 19.02 -30.36 2.54
CA LYS A 28 17.78 -30.87 1.94
C LYS A 28 16.70 -29.78 1.99
N ILE A 29 16.35 -29.23 0.84
CA ILE A 29 15.25 -28.25 0.69
C ILE A 29 13.94 -29.01 0.48
N ARG A 30 12.96 -28.83 1.38
CA ARG A 30 11.57 -29.31 1.16
C ARG A 30 10.73 -28.17 0.61
N ARG A 31 10.24 -28.36 -0.62
CA ARG A 31 9.34 -27.45 -1.34
C ARG A 31 7.93 -27.60 -0.77
N ALA A 32 7.35 -26.54 -0.22
CA ALA A 32 5.92 -26.48 0.08
C ALA A 32 5.18 -25.99 -1.17
N LEU A 33 4.20 -26.76 -1.65
CA LEU A 33 3.31 -26.39 -2.73
C LEU A 33 2.02 -25.80 -2.12
N ASN A 34 1.74 -24.53 -2.36
CA ASN A 34 0.43 -23.95 -2.12
C ASN A 34 -0.44 -24.15 -3.37
N ALA A 35 -1.61 -24.76 -3.19
CA ALA A 35 -2.65 -24.86 -4.20
C ALA A 35 -3.95 -24.31 -3.59
N HIS A 36 -4.55 -23.29 -4.21
CA HIS A 36 -5.96 -22.99 -4.02
C HIS A 36 -6.62 -22.57 -5.34
N THR A 37 -7.74 -23.22 -5.58
CA THR A 37 -8.67 -23.12 -6.71
C THR A 37 -9.83 -22.20 -6.30
N THR A 38 -10.25 -21.28 -7.16
CA THR A 38 -11.59 -20.66 -7.07
C THR A 38 -12.11 -20.41 -8.48
N GLY A 39 -13.27 -21.02 -8.78
CA GLY A 39 -13.99 -20.91 -10.04
C GLY A 39 -14.87 -19.66 -10.10
N ALA A 40 -15.07 -19.16 -11.32
CA ALA A 40 -16.03 -18.11 -11.67
C ALA A 40 -16.98 -18.64 -12.75
N SER A 41 -18.28 -18.40 -12.57
CA SER A 41 -19.35 -18.72 -13.52
C SER A 41 -19.68 -17.52 -14.43
N LEU A 42 -20.07 -17.87 -15.66
CA LEU A 42 -20.30 -17.09 -16.88
C LEU A 42 -21.31 -15.93 -16.86
N GLY A 43 -21.16 -15.02 -17.84
CA GLY A 43 -22.22 -14.80 -18.85
C GLY A 43 -22.35 -13.41 -19.49
N LEU A 44 -21.87 -13.25 -20.75
CA LEU A 44 -22.62 -12.84 -21.97
C LEU A 44 -21.68 -12.27 -23.06
N ALA A 45 -21.90 -12.73 -24.30
CA ALA A 45 -21.10 -12.47 -25.50
C ALA A 45 -21.85 -11.61 -26.52
N THR A 46 -21.13 -11.01 -27.49
CA THR A 46 -21.52 -10.86 -28.93
C THR A 46 -20.35 -10.41 -29.84
N SER A 47 -20.03 -11.23 -30.86
CA SER A 47 -19.63 -11.00 -32.29
C SER A 47 -18.51 -9.98 -32.66
N ALA A 48 -17.64 -10.12 -33.67
CA ALA A 48 -17.46 -11.00 -34.85
C ALA A 48 -15.96 -10.91 -35.31
N GLY A 49 -15.30 -11.95 -35.85
CA GLY A 49 -15.17 -12.15 -37.31
C GLY A 49 -13.77 -12.64 -37.75
N ALA A 50 -13.75 -13.63 -38.67
CA ALA A 50 -12.66 -14.17 -39.52
C ALA A 50 -11.46 -14.90 -38.82
N GLY A 51 -11.05 -16.14 -39.12
CA GLY A 51 -11.40 -17.17 -40.12
C GLY A 51 -10.11 -17.91 -40.53
N PHE A 52 -10.03 -19.25 -40.40
CA PHE A 52 -9.49 -20.22 -41.40
C PHE A 52 -9.40 -21.67 -40.87
N ALA A 53 -10.08 -22.55 -41.60
CA ALA A 53 -9.94 -24.00 -41.87
C ALA A 53 -9.72 -25.04 -40.73
N THR A 54 -10.74 -25.89 -40.59
CA THR A 54 -10.86 -27.09 -39.76
C THR A 54 -10.43 -28.36 -40.51
N HIS A 55 -9.58 -29.20 -39.90
CA HIS A 55 -9.62 -30.65 -40.12
C HIS A 55 -9.99 -31.34 -38.81
N ARG A 56 -11.11 -32.06 -38.88
CA ARG A 56 -11.81 -32.75 -37.80
C ARG A 56 -11.17 -34.13 -37.59
N THR A 57 -10.81 -34.45 -36.35
CA THR A 57 -10.86 -35.83 -35.84
C THR A 57 -11.66 -35.78 -34.55
N GLU A 58 -12.87 -36.32 -34.60
CA GLU A 58 -13.71 -36.61 -33.44
C GLU A 58 -13.25 -37.93 -32.84
N THR A 59 -12.95 -37.92 -31.54
CA THR A 59 -13.48 -38.93 -30.60
C THR A 59 -13.69 -38.27 -29.24
N THR A 60 -14.97 -37.95 -28.97
CA THR A 60 -15.72 -38.19 -27.72
C THR A 60 -15.27 -37.51 -26.41
N ASP A 61 -15.89 -36.35 -26.14
CA ASP A 61 -16.59 -35.86 -24.92
C ASP A 61 -16.20 -36.47 -23.54
N ALA A 62 -15.98 -35.74 -22.45
CA ALA A 62 -16.39 -34.39 -22.01
C ALA A 62 -15.50 -33.99 -20.78
N GLU A 63 -15.17 -32.76 -20.37
CA GLU A 63 -15.73 -31.41 -20.55
C GLU A 63 -14.59 -30.36 -20.51
N SER A 64 -14.63 -29.39 -21.44
CA SER A 64 -13.92 -28.09 -21.39
C SER A 64 -12.40 -28.08 -21.14
N GLY A 65 -11.63 -28.60 -22.10
CA GLY A 65 -10.16 -28.49 -22.15
C GLY A 65 -9.65 -27.10 -22.59
N VAL A 66 -9.97 -26.04 -21.84
CA VAL A 66 -9.16 -24.80 -21.91
C VAL A 66 -7.81 -25.15 -21.30
N LEU A 67 -6.76 -25.19 -22.12
CA LEU A 67 -5.40 -25.30 -21.60
C LEU A 67 -5.15 -24.04 -20.78
N ALA A 68 -5.17 -24.17 -19.45
CA ALA A 68 -4.89 -23.07 -18.55
C ALA A 68 -3.46 -22.60 -18.81
N VAL A 69 -3.32 -21.50 -19.55
CA VAL A 69 -2.06 -20.78 -19.64
C VAL A 69 -1.79 -20.28 -18.22
N ARG A 70 -0.86 -20.94 -17.53
CA ARG A 70 -0.35 -20.42 -16.27
C ARG A 70 0.42 -19.16 -16.61
N GLU A 71 -0.07 -18.02 -16.15
CA GLU A 71 0.68 -16.78 -16.17
C GLU A 71 1.92 -16.99 -15.30
N ALA A 72 3.04 -17.32 -15.95
CA ALA A 72 4.33 -17.38 -15.29
C ALA A 72 4.79 -15.93 -15.12
N ASP A 73 4.97 -15.48 -13.88
CA ASP A 73 5.65 -14.21 -13.66
C ASP A 73 7.11 -14.37 -14.14
N LEU A 74 7.40 -13.81 -15.31
CA LEU A 74 8.72 -13.87 -15.93
C LEU A 74 9.81 -13.28 -15.02
N ARG A 75 9.45 -12.40 -14.08
CA ARG A 75 10.38 -11.80 -13.11
C ARG A 75 10.89 -12.81 -12.09
N THR A 76 10.05 -13.76 -11.67
CA THR A 76 10.40 -14.78 -10.66
C THR A 76 10.90 -16.09 -11.26
N SER A 77 10.67 -16.32 -12.56
CA SER A 77 11.01 -17.58 -13.23
C SER A 77 12.39 -17.60 -13.93
N ILE A 78 13.01 -16.43 -14.15
CA ILE A 78 14.29 -16.32 -14.87
C ILE A 78 15.46 -16.00 -13.93
N ARG A 79 15.24 -15.13 -12.94
CA ARG A 79 16.29 -14.71 -12.00
C ARG A 79 16.11 -15.48 -10.68
N PRO A 80 17.15 -16.14 -10.15
CA PRO A 80 17.05 -16.90 -8.92
C PRO A 80 17.00 -16.00 -7.67
N THR A 81 17.33 -14.71 -7.80
CA THR A 81 17.36 -13.77 -6.68
C THR A 81 15.93 -13.39 -6.28
N VAL A 82 15.58 -13.67 -5.03
CA VAL A 82 14.29 -13.34 -4.44
C VAL A 82 14.50 -12.70 -3.06
N ALA A 83 13.55 -11.86 -2.64
CA ALA A 83 13.42 -11.43 -1.25
C ALA A 83 12.26 -12.21 -0.62
N GLU A 84 12.56 -12.99 0.42
CA GLU A 84 11.54 -13.74 1.16
C GLU A 84 10.98 -12.89 2.31
N VAL A 85 9.65 -12.75 2.33
CA VAL A 85 8.93 -11.97 3.35
C VAL A 85 8.13 -12.92 4.24
N ASP A 86 8.51 -13.04 5.52
CA ASP A 86 7.75 -13.81 6.51
C ASP A 86 6.59 -12.95 7.07
N LEU A 87 5.40 -13.10 6.49
CA LEU A 87 4.18 -12.45 6.98
C LEU A 87 3.83 -12.86 8.42
N GLY A 88 4.16 -14.09 8.83
CA GLY A 88 3.98 -14.54 10.20
C GLY A 88 4.86 -13.78 11.18
N ALA A 89 6.08 -13.38 10.79
CA ALA A 89 6.93 -12.52 11.61
C ALA A 89 6.30 -11.14 11.81
N LEU A 90 5.71 -10.56 10.77
CA LEU A 90 5.01 -9.28 10.85
C LEU A 90 3.82 -9.36 11.83
N CYS A 91 3.00 -10.41 11.73
CA CYS A 91 1.89 -10.63 12.65
C CYS A 91 2.35 -10.80 14.11
N ARG A 92 3.44 -11.56 14.34
CA ARG A 92 4.04 -11.71 15.68
C ARG A 92 4.56 -10.38 16.22
N ASN A 93 5.14 -9.53 15.37
CA ASN A 93 5.61 -8.21 15.77
C ASN A 93 4.45 -7.28 16.18
N VAL A 94 3.32 -7.30 15.47
CA VAL A 94 2.11 -6.59 15.91
C VAL A 94 1.67 -7.07 17.29
N GLY A 95 1.68 -8.38 17.54
CA GLY A 95 1.37 -8.95 18.86
C GLY A 95 2.29 -8.44 19.97
N ARG A 96 3.59 -8.27 19.70
CA ARG A 96 4.54 -7.70 20.65
C ARG A 96 4.27 -6.21 20.92
N VAL A 97 4.00 -5.43 19.87
CA VAL A 97 3.62 -4.01 20.04
C VAL A 97 2.36 -3.90 20.88
N ARG A 98 1.34 -4.72 20.59
CA ARG A 98 0.09 -4.78 21.38
C ARG A 98 0.35 -5.09 22.86
N ALA A 99 1.24 -6.02 23.16
CA ALA A 99 1.61 -6.33 24.54
C ALA A 99 2.29 -5.15 25.26
N ILE A 100 3.01 -4.28 24.54
CA ILE A 100 3.68 -3.10 25.10
C ILE A 100 2.68 -1.95 25.34
N VAL A 101 1.84 -1.66 24.35
CA VAL A 101 0.94 -0.48 24.41
C VAL A 101 -0.37 -0.75 25.14
N GLY A 102 -0.74 -2.02 25.32
CA GLY A 102 -1.99 -2.43 25.95
C GLY A 102 -3.21 -2.45 24.99
N PRO A 103 -4.38 -2.90 25.49
CA PRO A 103 -5.58 -3.05 24.66
C PRO A 103 -6.26 -1.72 24.30
N ASP A 104 -6.07 -0.68 25.11
CA ASP A 104 -6.80 0.61 24.96
C ASP A 104 -6.13 1.58 23.97
N VAL A 105 -4.94 1.24 23.46
CA VAL A 105 -4.18 2.08 22.53
C VAL A 105 -4.32 1.56 21.12
N ALA A 106 -4.90 2.32 20.19
CA ALA A 106 -5.04 1.87 18.82
C ALA A 106 -3.67 1.72 18.11
N ILE A 107 -3.51 0.67 17.30
CA ILE A 107 -2.32 0.38 16.49
C ILE A 107 -2.64 0.60 15.02
N TYR A 108 -1.83 1.40 14.36
CA TYR A 108 -1.98 1.73 12.95
C TYR A 108 -0.82 1.09 12.17
N GLY A 109 -1.13 0.12 11.31
CA GLY A 109 -0.15 -0.57 10.48
C GLY A 109 0.28 0.31 9.30
N VAL A 110 1.44 0.94 9.40
CA VAL A 110 1.96 1.81 8.33
C VAL A 110 2.57 0.95 7.22
N VAL A 111 1.97 0.95 6.03
CA VAL A 111 2.33 0.11 4.87
C VAL A 111 2.69 0.93 3.62
N LYS A 112 3.16 2.17 3.81
CA LYS A 112 3.68 3.02 2.73
C LYS A 112 4.89 2.41 2.01
N ALA A 113 5.20 2.94 0.83
CA ALA A 113 6.35 2.57 0.00
C ALA A 113 6.40 1.05 -0.24
N ASP A 114 5.30 0.49 -0.75
CA ASP A 114 5.15 -0.95 -0.99
C ASP A 114 5.34 -1.79 0.30
N ALA A 115 4.73 -1.35 1.42
CA ALA A 115 5.01 -1.87 2.76
C ALA A 115 6.53 -1.93 3.07
N TYR A 116 7.24 -0.83 2.82
CA TYR A 116 8.69 -0.75 2.94
C TYR A 116 9.42 -1.79 2.06
N GLY A 117 8.91 -2.04 0.86
CA GLY A 117 9.44 -3.02 -0.10
C GLY A 117 9.10 -4.48 0.17
N HIS A 118 8.15 -4.76 1.07
CA HIS A 118 7.72 -6.12 1.42
C HIS A 118 6.48 -6.59 0.64
N GLY A 119 5.88 -5.73 -0.19
CA GLY A 119 4.65 -6.01 -0.93
C GLY A 119 3.41 -5.49 -0.19
N ALA A 120 2.89 -4.33 -0.60
CA ALA A 120 1.81 -3.60 0.08
C ALA A 120 0.59 -4.47 0.34
N VAL A 121 0.05 -5.09 -0.71
CA VAL A 121 -1.21 -5.82 -0.65
C VAL A 121 -1.11 -7.02 0.29
N LYS A 122 -0.09 -7.88 0.14
CA LYS A 122 0.07 -9.09 0.96
C LYS A 122 0.34 -8.76 2.43
N VAL A 123 1.10 -7.70 2.69
CA VAL A 123 1.32 -7.21 4.05
C VAL A 123 0.03 -6.62 4.63
N ALA A 124 -0.69 -5.79 3.88
CA ALA A 124 -1.96 -5.20 4.31
C ALA A 124 -3.00 -6.28 4.64
N GLU A 125 -3.15 -7.30 3.80
CA GLU A 125 -4.02 -8.46 4.04
C GLU A 125 -3.67 -9.18 5.36
N ALA A 126 -2.37 -9.36 5.64
CA ALA A 126 -1.91 -10.04 6.85
C ALA A 126 -2.10 -9.17 8.12
N LEU A 127 -1.89 -7.85 8.00
CA LEU A 127 -1.93 -6.94 9.14
C LEU A 127 -3.35 -6.45 9.47
N ALA A 128 -4.21 -6.22 8.48
CA ALA A 128 -5.54 -5.63 8.66
C ALA A 128 -6.41 -6.29 9.75
N PRO A 129 -6.39 -7.62 9.97
CA PRO A 129 -7.14 -8.25 11.06
C PRO A 129 -6.57 -8.02 12.46
N LEU A 130 -5.33 -7.51 12.57
CA LEU A 130 -4.56 -7.42 13.82
C LEU A 130 -4.34 -5.96 14.29
N VAL A 131 -4.69 -4.99 13.46
CA VAL A 131 -4.50 -3.55 13.70
C VAL A 131 -5.84 -2.83 13.58
N ASP A 132 -5.94 -1.67 14.21
CA ASP A 132 -7.17 -0.86 14.22
C ASP A 132 -7.38 -0.11 12.89
N ALA A 133 -6.28 0.21 12.21
CA ALA A 133 -6.26 0.83 10.89
C ALA A 133 -4.94 0.53 10.18
N LEU A 134 -4.92 0.73 8.85
CA LEU A 134 -3.69 0.85 8.09
C LEU A 134 -3.37 2.33 7.83
N ALA A 135 -2.13 2.61 7.46
CA ALA A 135 -1.73 3.94 7.03
C ALA A 135 -0.75 3.89 5.87
N VAL A 136 -0.89 4.83 4.94
CA VAL A 136 -0.08 4.98 3.73
C VAL A 136 0.44 6.42 3.65
N SER A 137 1.42 6.69 2.78
CA SER A 137 1.90 8.05 2.52
C SER A 137 1.08 8.75 1.45
N LEU A 138 0.74 8.03 0.39
CA LEU A 138 0.16 8.59 -0.83
C LEU A 138 -1.28 8.11 -1.04
N VAL A 139 -2.05 8.86 -1.83
CA VAL A 139 -3.43 8.50 -2.15
C VAL A 139 -3.45 7.22 -2.98
N GLU A 140 -2.55 7.11 -3.96
CA GLU A 140 -2.42 5.98 -4.88
C GLU A 140 -2.15 4.66 -4.16
N GLU A 141 -1.36 4.69 -3.07
CA GLU A 141 -1.14 3.53 -2.20
C GLU A 141 -2.45 3.10 -1.52
N GLY A 142 -3.25 4.06 -1.07
CA GLY A 142 -4.57 3.77 -0.48
C GLY A 142 -5.56 3.21 -1.50
N LEU A 143 -5.53 3.72 -2.73
CA LEU A 143 -6.34 3.22 -3.84
C LEU A 143 -5.96 1.78 -4.21
N GLU A 144 -4.67 1.48 -4.31
CA GLU A 144 -4.17 0.11 -4.54
C GLU A 144 -4.72 -0.88 -3.50
N LEU A 145 -4.68 -0.51 -2.22
CA LEU A 145 -5.23 -1.35 -1.15
C LEU A 145 -6.76 -1.53 -1.27
N ARG A 146 -7.48 -0.50 -1.71
CA ARG A 146 -8.93 -0.57 -1.94
C ARG A 146 -9.28 -1.45 -3.13
N GLU A 147 -8.52 -1.36 -4.23
CA GLU A 147 -8.64 -2.24 -5.39
C GLU A 147 -8.38 -3.70 -5.02
N ALA A 148 -7.43 -3.95 -4.11
CA ALA A 148 -7.16 -5.27 -3.55
C ALA A 148 -8.22 -5.76 -2.54
N GLY A 149 -9.27 -4.97 -2.28
CA GLY A 149 -10.38 -5.37 -1.40
C GLY A 149 -10.14 -5.17 0.09
N ILE A 150 -9.11 -4.43 0.50
CA ILE A 150 -8.90 -4.06 1.90
C ILE A 150 -10.02 -3.11 2.34
N THR A 151 -10.71 -3.46 3.43
CA THR A 151 -11.89 -2.73 3.90
C THR A 151 -11.74 -2.07 5.27
N CYS A 152 -10.64 -2.34 5.99
CA CYS A 152 -10.35 -1.63 7.25
C CYS A 152 -10.12 -0.13 7.00
N PRO A 153 -10.18 0.72 8.04
CA PRO A 153 -9.79 2.12 7.91
C PRO A 153 -8.35 2.25 7.37
N ILE A 154 -8.13 3.21 6.48
CA ILE A 154 -6.82 3.52 5.90
C ILE A 154 -6.58 5.02 6.02
N LEU A 155 -5.49 5.42 6.64
CA LEU A 155 -5.09 6.82 6.77
C LEU A 155 -4.08 7.20 5.69
N VAL A 156 -4.23 8.40 5.13
CA VAL A 156 -3.24 9.00 4.23
C VAL A 156 -2.43 10.04 5.00
N LEU A 157 -1.17 9.73 5.29
CA LEU A 157 -0.29 10.50 6.18
C LEU A 157 0.45 11.65 5.48
N GLY A 158 0.61 11.57 4.16
CA GLY A 158 1.43 12.45 3.37
C GLY A 158 0.67 13.61 2.73
N ALA A 159 1.29 14.18 1.70
CA ALA A 159 0.75 15.31 0.96
C ALA A 159 -0.27 14.86 -0.09
N TYR A 160 -1.22 15.75 -0.41
CA TYR A 160 -2.18 15.56 -1.50
C TYR A 160 -1.71 16.37 -2.71
N TYR A 161 -1.68 15.71 -3.86
CA TYR A 161 -1.30 16.34 -5.12
C TYR A 161 -2.53 16.49 -6.02
N GLY A 162 -2.56 17.56 -6.82
CA GLY A 162 -3.66 17.83 -7.74
C GLY A 162 -5.01 17.98 -7.02
N HIS A 163 -6.02 17.25 -7.52
CA HIS A 163 -7.40 17.29 -7.03
C HIS A 163 -7.85 15.96 -6.40
N THR A 164 -6.91 15.26 -5.75
CA THR A 164 -7.09 13.90 -5.19
C THR A 164 -8.08 13.80 -4.02
N GLN A 165 -8.63 14.91 -3.54
CA GLN A 165 -9.59 14.92 -2.43
C GLN A 165 -10.87 14.15 -2.77
N ALA A 166 -11.29 14.16 -4.04
CA ALA A 166 -12.48 13.42 -4.46
C ALA A 166 -12.26 11.91 -4.31
N GLU A 167 -11.11 11.41 -4.76
CA GLU A 167 -10.70 10.01 -4.69
C GLU A 167 -10.58 9.55 -3.23
N VAL A 168 -9.94 10.35 -2.37
CA VAL A 168 -9.86 10.09 -0.93
C VAL A 168 -11.25 9.91 -0.32
N LEU A 169 -12.19 10.80 -0.65
CA LEU A 169 -13.56 10.77 -0.14
C LEU A 169 -14.40 9.62 -0.75
N GLU A 170 -14.22 9.32 -2.03
CA GLU A 170 -14.98 8.28 -2.71
C GLU A 170 -14.56 6.87 -2.27
N GLU A 171 -13.27 6.67 -1.99
CA GLU A 171 -12.70 5.37 -1.59
C GLU A 171 -12.57 5.18 -0.07
N GLY A 172 -13.18 6.04 0.75
CA GLY A 172 -13.23 5.77 2.20
C GLY A 172 -11.88 5.93 2.90
N LEU A 173 -10.99 6.80 2.39
CA LEU A 173 -9.66 7.02 2.98
C LEU A 173 -9.70 8.17 4.00
N THR A 174 -9.08 8.01 5.16
CA THR A 174 -9.06 9.05 6.21
C THR A 174 -7.88 10.00 5.99
N PRO A 175 -8.10 11.28 5.63
CA PRO A 175 -7.00 12.19 5.40
C PRO A 175 -6.37 12.65 6.71
N VAL A 176 -5.04 12.75 6.72
CA VAL A 176 -4.31 13.60 7.66
C VAL A 176 -4.08 14.96 7.00
N ILE A 177 -4.61 16.02 7.61
CA ILE A 177 -4.50 17.39 7.14
C ILE A 177 -3.42 18.14 7.91
N TYR A 178 -2.54 18.83 7.18
CA TYR A 178 -1.41 19.57 7.74
C TYR A 178 -1.45 21.08 7.46
N ASP A 179 -2.43 21.57 6.70
CA ASP A 179 -2.63 23.01 6.47
C ASP A 179 -4.11 23.40 6.28
N ILE A 180 -4.41 24.71 6.42
CA ILE A 180 -5.77 25.25 6.33
C ILE A 180 -6.33 25.19 4.90
N GLY A 181 -5.48 25.34 3.89
CA GLY A 181 -5.88 25.26 2.48
C GLY A 181 -6.36 23.85 2.13
N GLU A 182 -5.69 22.83 2.65
CA GLU A 182 -6.08 21.44 2.48
C GLU A 182 -7.42 21.12 3.17
N LEU A 183 -7.63 21.64 4.39
CA LEU A 183 -8.94 21.59 5.05
C LEU A 183 -10.04 22.22 4.19
N HIS A 184 -9.78 23.39 3.60
CA HIS A 184 -10.74 24.04 2.72
C HIS A 184 -11.03 23.22 1.45
N ARG A 185 -10.01 22.61 0.84
CA ARG A 185 -10.19 21.71 -0.32
C ARG A 185 -11.10 20.55 0.06
N PHE A 186 -10.80 19.79 1.12
CA PHE A 186 -11.68 18.71 1.58
C PHE A 186 -13.09 19.18 1.95
N GLY A 187 -13.22 20.35 2.57
CA GLY A 187 -14.50 20.92 2.97
C GLY A 187 -15.37 21.39 1.81
N THR A 188 -14.78 21.66 0.65
CA THR A 188 -15.48 22.15 -0.56
C THR A 188 -15.62 21.09 -1.65
N THR A 189 -14.91 19.96 -1.55
CA THR A 189 -15.03 18.84 -2.49
C THR A 189 -16.44 18.24 -2.45
N PRO A 190 -17.16 18.18 -3.58
CA PRO A 190 -18.48 17.58 -3.63
C PRO A 190 -18.46 16.11 -3.25
N ARG A 191 -19.39 15.70 -2.39
CA ARG A 191 -19.52 14.30 -1.97
C ARG A 191 -20.46 13.57 -2.91
N ARG A 192 -19.90 12.91 -3.92
CA ARG A 192 -20.69 12.19 -4.96
C ARG A 192 -21.22 10.84 -4.49
N ARG A 193 -20.63 10.25 -3.44
CA ARG A 193 -21.01 8.93 -2.92
C ARG A 193 -21.14 8.96 -1.41
N LYS A 194 -22.11 8.21 -0.88
CA LYS A 194 -22.07 7.81 0.53
C LYS A 194 -20.79 6.99 0.73
N PRO A 195 -20.03 7.19 1.83
CA PRO A 195 -18.81 6.45 2.10
C PRO A 195 -19.06 4.95 1.88
N ARG A 196 -18.21 4.30 1.08
CA ARG A 196 -18.20 2.84 0.96
C ARG A 196 -17.80 2.25 2.32
N ARG A 197 -18.80 2.00 3.17
CA ARG A 197 -18.69 1.35 4.48
C ARG A 197 -17.93 2.18 5.53
N SER A 198 -18.67 2.60 6.55
CA SER A 198 -18.15 2.63 7.92
C SER A 198 -19.18 1.88 8.78
N PRO A 199 -18.78 0.96 9.68
CA PRO A 199 -19.73 0.20 10.48
C PRO A 199 -20.37 1.13 11.51
N SER A 200 -21.70 1.02 11.65
CA SER A 200 -22.51 1.55 12.78
C SER A 200 -22.58 3.09 12.91
N HIS A 201 -23.51 3.58 13.72
CA HIS A 201 -23.86 4.99 14.03
C HIS A 201 -25.09 5.56 13.29
N GLY A 202 -26.24 4.88 13.43
CA GLY A 202 -27.59 5.49 13.39
C GLY A 202 -28.00 6.32 12.17
N ASP A 203 -29.12 7.03 12.30
CA ASP A 203 -29.71 7.94 11.30
C ASP A 203 -29.00 9.32 11.22
N GLN A 204 -27.88 9.51 11.91
CA GLN A 204 -27.16 10.78 11.83
C GLN A 204 -26.38 10.88 10.50
N PRO A 205 -26.32 12.07 9.88
CA PRO A 205 -25.48 12.29 8.72
C PRO A 205 -24.02 12.01 9.12
N ARG A 206 -23.42 11.01 8.47
CA ARG A 206 -22.05 10.59 8.75
C ARG A 206 -21.07 11.70 8.41
N ARG A 207 -20.37 12.19 9.43
CA ARG A 207 -19.23 13.09 9.25
C ARG A 207 -18.04 12.30 8.74
N TRP A 208 -17.18 12.97 7.97
CA TRP A 208 -15.95 12.38 7.47
C TRP A 208 -14.85 12.58 8.50
N PRO A 209 -14.22 11.50 8.99
CA PRO A 209 -13.13 11.63 9.94
C PRO A 209 -11.92 12.25 9.26
N VAL A 210 -11.31 13.21 9.93
CA VAL A 210 -10.08 13.89 9.52
C VAL A 210 -9.13 13.92 10.71
N HIS A 211 -7.89 13.53 10.46
CA HIS A 211 -6.81 13.72 11.43
C HIS A 211 -6.08 15.02 11.12
N VAL A 212 -5.59 15.70 12.16
CA VAL A 212 -4.84 16.95 12.03
C VAL A 212 -3.41 16.71 12.45
N LYS A 213 -2.44 17.05 11.60
CA LYS A 213 -1.03 16.98 11.93
C LYS A 213 -0.52 18.33 12.42
N VAL A 214 0.15 18.33 13.56
CA VAL A 214 0.84 19.48 14.13
C VAL A 214 2.34 19.25 14.06
N ASP A 215 3.07 20.24 13.58
CA ASP A 215 4.52 20.20 13.58
C ASP A 215 5.04 20.65 14.95
N THR A 216 5.71 19.74 15.65
CA THR A 216 6.33 20.00 16.96
C THR A 216 7.85 19.91 16.90
N GLY A 217 8.46 19.84 15.72
CA GLY A 217 9.93 19.83 15.60
C GLY A 217 10.49 19.16 14.34
N MET A 218 9.75 18.26 13.70
CA MET A 218 10.24 17.56 12.50
C MET A 218 10.37 18.48 11.27
N ASN A 219 9.66 19.61 11.23
CA ASN A 219 9.78 20.63 10.17
C ASN A 219 9.56 20.07 8.75
N ARG A 220 8.64 19.10 8.61
CA ARG A 220 8.34 18.42 7.33
C ARG A 220 6.90 18.63 6.88
N LEU A 221 5.94 18.25 7.70
CA LEU A 221 4.50 18.41 7.47
C LEU A 221 3.81 18.61 8.81
N GLY A 222 2.97 19.65 8.89
CA GLY A 222 2.09 19.89 10.02
C GLY A 222 1.76 21.37 10.18
N LEU A 223 0.64 21.65 10.84
CA LEU A 223 0.31 22.98 11.29
C LEU A 223 1.33 23.42 12.35
N GLN A 224 1.80 24.66 12.24
CA GLN A 224 2.43 25.32 13.37
C GLN A 224 1.38 25.49 14.48
N THR A 225 1.76 25.33 15.75
CA THR A 225 0.81 25.43 16.89
C THR A 225 -0.01 26.72 16.87
N LYS A 226 0.61 27.84 16.45
CA LYS A 226 -0.07 29.15 16.30
C LYS A 226 -1.20 29.17 15.26
N GLN A 227 -1.24 28.22 14.33
CA GLN A 227 -2.28 28.12 13.30
C GLN A 227 -3.50 27.31 13.76
N LEU A 228 -3.40 26.54 14.86
CA LEU A 228 -4.49 25.69 15.36
C LEU A 228 -5.79 26.45 15.62
N PRO A 229 -5.80 27.64 16.26
CA PRO A 229 -7.06 28.37 16.48
C PRO A 229 -7.77 28.75 15.16
N ALA A 230 -7.01 29.17 14.16
CA ALA A 230 -7.55 29.50 12.84
C ALA A 230 -8.04 28.24 12.10
N PHE A 231 -7.33 27.13 12.24
CA PHE A 231 -7.72 25.83 11.69
C PHE A 231 -9.04 25.33 12.27
N VAL A 232 -9.19 25.32 13.60
CA VAL A 232 -10.43 24.89 14.27
C VAL A 232 -11.61 25.78 13.87
N LYS A 233 -11.40 27.10 13.81
CA LYS A 233 -12.42 28.05 13.34
C LYS A 233 -12.85 27.78 11.89
N MET A 234 -11.91 27.38 11.03
CA MET A 234 -12.21 26.98 9.66
C MET A 234 -12.97 25.64 9.63
N ALA A 235 -12.54 24.65 10.41
CA ALA A 235 -13.15 23.32 10.44
C ALA A 235 -14.63 23.39 10.87
N ALA A 236 -14.97 24.28 11.79
CA ALA A 236 -16.35 24.54 12.21
C ALA A 236 -17.29 25.00 11.08
N ARG A 237 -16.76 25.47 9.95
CA ARG A 237 -17.55 25.85 8.75
C ARG A 237 -17.96 24.65 7.90
N PHE A 238 -17.37 23.47 8.16
CA PHE A 238 -17.62 22.25 7.42
C PHE A 238 -18.28 21.21 8.34
N PRO A 239 -19.62 21.24 8.50
CA PRO A 239 -20.33 20.38 9.46
C PRO A 239 -20.20 18.88 9.14
N ASP A 240 -19.88 18.55 7.89
CA ASP A 240 -19.66 17.18 7.41
C ASP A 240 -18.24 16.66 7.66
N ILE A 241 -17.37 17.45 8.30
CA ILE A 241 -16.04 17.04 8.75
C ILE A 241 -16.06 16.82 10.27
N GLU A 242 -15.42 15.74 10.69
CA GLU A 242 -15.15 15.43 12.08
C GLU A 242 -13.64 15.46 12.32
N LEU A 243 -13.20 16.27 13.28
CA LEU A 243 -11.81 16.25 13.73
C LEU A 243 -11.61 15.03 14.64
N ALA A 244 -11.27 13.90 14.03
CA ALA A 244 -11.22 12.58 14.67
C ALA A 244 -9.91 12.34 15.44
N GLY A 245 -8.84 13.07 15.12
CA GLY A 245 -7.55 12.89 15.79
C GLY A 245 -6.59 14.04 15.59
N LEU A 246 -5.65 14.15 16.54
CA LEU A 246 -4.49 15.03 16.48
C LEU A 246 -3.23 14.17 16.44
N ALA A 247 -2.29 14.49 15.57
CA ALA A 247 -1.04 13.74 15.42
C ALA A 247 0.16 14.68 15.33
N THR A 248 1.31 14.18 15.75
CA THR A 248 2.62 14.76 15.43
C THR A 248 3.60 13.62 15.12
N HIS A 249 4.83 13.96 14.75
CA HIS A 249 5.87 12.97 14.49
C HIS A 249 7.17 13.42 15.17
N PHE A 250 7.68 12.56 16.06
CA PHE A 250 8.96 12.79 16.72
C PHE A 250 10.10 12.73 15.71
N ASP A 251 11.05 13.65 15.83
CA ASP A 251 12.25 13.69 14.99
C ASP A 251 13.31 12.65 15.42
N SER A 252 13.36 12.32 16.71
CA SER A 252 14.44 11.53 17.32
C SER A 252 13.95 10.53 18.38
N ALA A 253 12.82 9.85 18.15
CA ALA A 253 12.25 8.89 19.12
C ALA A 253 13.11 7.63 19.35
N ASP A 254 13.99 7.30 18.42
CA ASP A 254 14.88 6.14 18.44
C ASP A 254 16.28 6.44 19.00
N LEU A 255 16.57 7.72 19.28
CA LEU A 255 17.85 8.15 19.83
C LEU A 255 17.77 8.27 21.36
N LYS A 256 18.91 8.04 22.02
CA LYS A 256 19.09 8.46 23.41
C LYS A 256 19.37 9.96 23.44
N ASP A 257 18.96 10.62 24.52
CA ASP A 257 19.33 12.01 24.78
C ASP A 257 20.87 12.14 24.76
N PRO A 258 21.45 13.07 23.97
CA PRO A 258 22.90 13.27 23.90
C PRO A 258 23.58 13.59 25.24
#